data_AF-A0A3A8KKQ9-F1
#
_entry.id   AF-A0A3A8KKQ9-F1
#
_cell.length_a   1.000
_cell.length_b   1.000
_cell.length_c   1.000
_cell.angle_alpha   90.00
_cell.angle_beta   90.00
_cell.angle_gamma   90.00
#
_symmetry.space_group_name_H-M   'P 1'
#
loop_
_entity.id
_entity.type
_entity.pdbx_description
1 polymer ?
#
loop_
_entity_poly.entity_id
_entity_poly.type
_entity_poly.pdbx_seq_one_letter_code
_entity_poly.pdbx_strand_id
1 'polypeptide(L)'
;MPPKKPFSIPIPVADRNRPRFGGPSLKENPQWNPFSVLEDGVEDAEPAPVRAPRTQKTAIHFVWYGTGAPNDANTKSPKSIAASFPGATVYFWCLTQMAPAFEKALGKRVKVHTLNEVLDHSAVRKEVGPLLLDKLDQLLKFYLANRGHAPAKDILTFLTLALNGGYFFDANCVIEVPEQFEKMLASPPKLPTFLKLEDTLCFNPKPPGFMTDDLALQMGMAEEDDDEDDLPSFNGTDMWAMYSPARHPMLWTIACHYIARAEAFGFCGGPRQEGSLRSQMHNSFVEGIAQQKRTLAGALGIQSIFAGMHKHKQRDASYKPEDVNWEVDAVKAGQIEGGGPHLSAASAHADYWVKDLGLTKGHGGSWT
;
A
#
# COMPACT_ATOMS: atom_id res chain seq x y z
N MET A 1 44.66 -30.30 -47.67
CA MET A 1 44.69 -31.11 -46.42
C MET A 1 43.90 -30.36 -45.35
N PRO A 2 42.77 -30.90 -44.87
CA PRO A 2 41.96 -30.26 -43.84
C PRO A 2 42.56 -30.47 -42.43
N PRO A 3 42.36 -29.51 -41.49
CA PRO A 3 42.92 -29.55 -40.15
C PRO A 3 42.23 -30.61 -39.26
N LYS A 4 43.05 -31.30 -38.47
CA LYS A 4 42.67 -32.35 -37.53
C LYS A 4 41.85 -31.79 -36.36
N LYS A 5 40.80 -32.51 -35.98
CA LYS A 5 40.02 -32.32 -34.73
C LYS A 5 40.95 -32.35 -33.50
N PRO A 6 40.75 -31.49 -32.49
CA PRO A 6 41.45 -31.59 -31.23
C PRO A 6 40.93 -32.78 -30.41
N PHE A 7 41.87 -33.50 -29.81
CA PHE A 7 41.66 -34.61 -28.89
C PHE A 7 40.91 -34.15 -27.62
N SER A 8 39.83 -34.85 -27.28
CA SER A 8 39.19 -34.79 -25.97
C SER A 8 40.01 -35.61 -24.96
N ILE A 9 40.60 -34.94 -23.98
CA ILE A 9 41.20 -35.58 -22.80
C ILE A 9 40.09 -35.71 -21.73
N PRO A 10 39.82 -36.90 -21.18
CA PRO A 10 38.90 -37.05 -20.07
C PRO A 10 39.52 -36.44 -18.80
N ILE A 11 38.88 -35.43 -18.23
CA ILE A 11 39.26 -34.86 -16.93
C ILE A 11 38.78 -35.82 -15.83
N PRO A 12 39.66 -36.32 -14.95
CA PRO A 12 39.23 -37.16 -13.84
C PRO A 12 38.39 -36.32 -12.87
N VAL A 13 37.26 -36.89 -12.44
CA VAL A 13 36.40 -36.31 -11.40
C VAL A 13 37.24 -36.14 -10.14
N ALA A 14 37.52 -34.90 -9.76
CA ALA A 14 38.21 -34.57 -8.54
C ALA A 14 37.34 -34.99 -7.35
N ASP A 15 37.89 -35.90 -6.54
CA ASP A 15 37.32 -36.41 -5.30
C ASP A 15 37.12 -35.24 -4.31
N ARG A 16 35.86 -34.87 -4.06
CA ARG A 16 35.46 -33.65 -3.32
C ARG A 16 35.74 -33.72 -1.80
N ASN A 17 36.31 -34.81 -1.30
CA ASN A 17 36.42 -35.07 0.14
C ASN A 17 37.85 -35.01 0.71
N ARG A 18 38.85 -34.49 -0.02
CA ARG A 18 40.18 -34.24 0.54
C ARG A 18 40.49 -32.74 0.63
N PRO A 19 40.85 -32.21 1.82
CA PRO A 19 41.43 -30.88 1.94
C PRO A 19 42.75 -30.81 1.16
N ARG A 20 42.98 -29.70 0.45
CA ARG A 20 44.19 -29.47 -0.38
C ARG A 20 45.49 -29.28 0.42
N PHE A 21 45.43 -29.33 1.74
CA PHE A 21 46.59 -29.32 2.64
C PHE A 21 46.47 -30.55 3.54
N GLY A 22 47.48 -31.42 3.53
CA GLY A 22 47.43 -32.80 4.08
C GLY A 22 47.36 -32.90 5.60
N GLY A 23 46.28 -32.40 6.21
CA GLY A 23 45.90 -32.70 7.59
C GLY A 23 44.87 -33.84 7.66
N PRO A 24 44.77 -34.52 8.82
CA PRO A 24 43.74 -35.55 9.04
C PRO A 24 42.34 -34.95 8.89
N SER A 25 41.36 -35.76 8.47
CA SER A 25 40.01 -35.22 8.25
C SER A 25 39.38 -34.81 9.59
N LEU A 26 38.57 -33.75 9.61
CA LEU A 26 37.83 -33.30 10.81
C LEU A 26 36.89 -34.38 11.39
N LYS A 27 36.60 -35.46 10.65
CA LYS A 27 35.86 -36.62 11.16
C LYS A 27 36.72 -37.57 12.01
N GLU A 28 38.04 -37.53 11.84
CA GLU A 28 38.98 -38.43 12.51
C GLU A 28 39.55 -37.83 13.80
N ASN A 29 39.54 -36.50 13.94
CA ASN A 29 40.00 -35.84 15.18
C ASN A 29 39.22 -34.55 15.46
N PRO A 30 38.13 -34.60 16.26
CA PRO A 30 37.29 -33.44 16.58
C PRO A 30 38.02 -32.33 17.36
N GLN A 31 39.19 -32.63 17.92
CA GLN A 31 40.01 -31.68 18.68
C GLN A 31 40.93 -30.82 17.79
N TRP A 32 41.07 -31.15 16.49
CA TRP A 32 41.90 -30.37 15.59
C TRP A 32 41.10 -29.18 15.02
N ASN A 33 40.98 -28.11 15.82
CA ASN A 33 40.50 -26.81 15.34
C ASN A 33 41.72 -25.92 15.07
N PRO A 34 42.09 -25.63 13.81
CA PRO A 34 43.23 -24.77 13.48
C PRO A 34 43.01 -23.30 13.89
N PHE A 35 41.83 -22.95 14.40
CA PHE A 35 41.49 -21.61 14.88
C PHE A 35 41.46 -21.46 16.41
N SER A 36 41.80 -22.51 17.17
CA SER A 36 41.76 -22.47 18.65
C SER A 36 42.85 -21.60 19.30
N VAL A 37 43.78 -21.05 18.52
CA VAL A 37 44.90 -20.23 19.02
C VAL A 37 44.52 -18.73 19.12
N LEU A 38 43.24 -18.39 18.92
CA LEU A 38 42.75 -17.01 19.00
C LEU A 38 41.87 -16.74 20.25
N GLU A 39 41.72 -17.71 21.17
CA GLU A 39 40.76 -17.62 22.28
C GLU A 39 41.35 -17.32 23.67
N ASP A 40 42.62 -16.96 23.80
CA ASP A 40 43.16 -16.56 25.11
C ASP A 40 43.44 -15.04 25.17
N GLY A 41 42.53 -14.29 25.80
CA GLY A 41 42.86 -12.97 26.37
C GLY A 41 41.90 -11.80 26.14
N VAL A 42 40.60 -12.00 25.96
CA VAL A 42 39.63 -10.88 26.01
C VAL A 42 38.81 -11.02 27.29
N GLU A 43 39.02 -10.10 28.25
CA GLU A 43 38.19 -9.97 29.45
C GLU A 43 36.71 -9.93 29.04
N ASP A 44 35.88 -10.75 29.69
CA ASP A 44 34.44 -10.76 29.47
C ASP A 44 33.89 -9.35 29.73
N ALA A 45 33.34 -8.74 28.68
CA ALA A 45 32.62 -7.48 28.82
C ALA A 45 31.48 -7.68 29.82
N GLU A 46 31.37 -6.79 30.81
CA GLU A 46 30.26 -6.81 31.77
C GLU A 46 28.92 -7.00 31.03
N PRO A 47 28.03 -7.88 31.52
CA PRO A 47 26.77 -8.14 30.85
C PRO A 47 25.99 -6.83 30.76
N ALA A 48 25.89 -6.30 29.54
CA ALA A 48 25.08 -5.14 29.25
C ALA A 48 23.66 -5.40 29.79
N PRO A 49 23.01 -4.40 30.43
CA PRO A 49 21.67 -4.58 30.96
C PRO A 49 20.76 -5.08 29.84
N VAL A 50 20.17 -6.26 30.04
CA VAL A 50 19.20 -6.86 29.12
C VAL A 50 18.00 -5.91 29.07
N ARG A 51 18.04 -4.96 28.13
CA ARG A 51 16.88 -4.14 27.82
C ARG A 51 15.84 -5.09 27.28
N ALA A 52 14.73 -5.23 28.01
CA ALA A 52 13.52 -5.85 27.48
C ALA A 52 13.29 -5.29 26.07
N PRO A 53 13.00 -6.13 25.07
CA PRO A 53 12.81 -5.67 23.70
C PRO A 53 11.78 -4.55 23.73
N ARG A 54 12.18 -3.35 23.27
CA ARG A 54 11.25 -2.24 23.09
C ARG A 54 10.11 -2.79 22.23
N THR A 55 8.90 -2.84 22.78
CA THR A 55 7.70 -3.16 22.00
C THR A 55 7.68 -2.19 20.81
N GLN A 56 7.96 -2.71 19.62
CA GLN A 56 8.01 -1.92 18.40
C GLN A 56 6.59 -1.43 18.17
N LYS A 57 6.38 -0.11 18.28
CA LYS A 57 5.07 0.48 18.05
C LYS A 57 4.72 0.39 16.58
N THR A 58 3.48 0.03 16.30
CA THR A 58 2.99 -0.11 14.93
C THR A 58 2.60 1.25 14.37
N ALA A 59 3.07 1.56 13.16
CA ALA A 59 2.83 2.85 12.54
C ALA A 59 1.41 2.92 11.95
N ILE A 60 0.74 4.04 12.17
CA ILE A 60 -0.56 4.36 11.57
C ILE A 60 -0.42 5.70 10.85
N HIS A 61 -0.82 5.74 9.58
CA HIS A 61 -0.64 6.83 8.66
C HIS A 61 -2.00 7.41 8.28
N PHE A 62 -2.11 8.73 8.39
CA PHE A 62 -3.18 9.53 7.83
C PHE A 62 -2.59 10.45 6.77
N VAL A 63 -3.18 10.50 5.58
CA VAL A 63 -2.69 11.31 4.47
C VAL A 63 -3.74 12.35 4.10
N TRP A 64 -3.34 13.62 4.04
CA TRP A 64 -4.20 14.75 3.71
C TRP A 64 -3.59 15.58 2.58
N TYR A 65 -4.16 15.45 1.38
CA TYR A 65 -3.76 16.23 0.19
C TYR A 65 -4.78 17.34 -0.12
N GLY A 66 -5.02 18.23 0.82
CA GLY A 66 -5.96 19.35 0.68
C GLY A 66 -5.40 20.65 1.23
N THR A 67 -5.96 21.77 0.77
CA THR A 67 -5.68 23.11 1.31
C THR A 67 -6.69 23.55 2.37
N GLY A 68 -7.68 22.70 2.68
CA GLY A 68 -8.67 22.93 3.74
C GLY A 68 -8.03 22.96 5.12
N ALA A 69 -8.54 23.86 5.98
CA ALA A 69 -8.07 24.01 7.36
C ALA A 69 -8.37 22.75 8.22
N PRO A 70 -7.61 22.53 9.30
CA PRO A 70 -7.92 21.45 10.25
C PRO A 70 -9.34 21.60 10.83
N ASN A 71 -10.08 20.51 10.85
CA ASN A 71 -11.43 20.41 11.40
C ASN A 71 -11.66 19.00 12.01
N ASP A 72 -12.86 18.73 12.53
CA ASP A 72 -13.13 17.44 13.16
C ASP A 72 -13.08 16.27 12.18
N ALA A 73 -13.52 16.47 10.93
CA ALA A 73 -13.52 15.42 9.91
C ALA A 73 -12.11 14.94 9.52
N ASN A 74 -11.07 15.77 9.73
CA ASN A 74 -9.69 15.41 9.41
C ASN A 74 -8.75 15.33 10.63
N THR A 75 -9.19 15.70 11.85
CA THR A 75 -8.35 15.62 13.06
C THR A 75 -8.88 14.71 14.16
N LYS A 76 -10.17 14.36 14.18
CA LYS A 76 -10.77 13.61 15.28
C LYS A 76 -10.20 12.19 15.40
N SER A 77 -10.18 11.42 14.31
CA SER A 77 -9.70 10.03 14.35
C SER A 77 -8.19 9.94 14.64
N PRO A 78 -7.31 10.72 13.99
CA PRO A 78 -5.88 10.71 14.34
C PRO A 78 -5.62 11.00 15.81
N LYS A 79 -6.32 11.99 16.39
CA LYS A 79 -6.21 12.32 17.82
C LYS A 79 -6.68 11.20 18.72
N SER A 80 -7.88 10.66 18.43
CA SER A 80 -8.49 9.61 19.23
C SER A 80 -7.59 8.38 19.25
N ILE A 81 -7.04 8.00 18.09
CA ILE A 81 -6.17 6.83 18.00
C ILE A 81 -4.85 7.06 18.75
N ALA A 82 -4.23 8.23 18.58
CA ALA A 82 -3.00 8.58 19.29
C ALA A 82 -3.20 8.71 20.82
N ALA A 83 -4.42 9.02 21.26
CA ALA A 83 -4.77 9.11 22.68
C ALA A 83 -5.00 7.74 23.31
N SER A 84 -5.74 6.86 22.61
CA SER A 84 -6.26 5.61 23.16
C SER A 84 -5.36 4.39 22.93
N PHE A 85 -4.49 4.39 21.91
CA PHE A 85 -3.71 3.21 21.55
C PHE A 85 -2.20 3.45 21.71
N PRO A 86 -1.62 3.24 22.91
CA PRO A 86 -0.19 3.50 23.16
C PRO A 86 0.75 2.59 22.35
N GLY A 87 0.25 1.45 21.88
CA GLY A 87 0.95 0.53 20.97
C GLY A 87 1.13 1.09 19.55
N ALA A 88 0.45 2.18 19.20
CA ALA A 88 0.56 2.82 17.90
C ALA A 88 1.52 4.03 17.93
N THR A 89 2.14 4.31 16.79
CA THR A 89 2.70 5.64 16.48
C THR A 89 1.90 6.24 15.33
N VAL A 90 1.24 7.37 15.60
CA VAL A 90 0.36 8.01 14.61
C VAL A 90 1.11 9.10 13.86
N TYR A 91 1.09 9.00 12.53
CA TYR A 91 1.69 9.93 11.58
C TYR A 91 0.59 10.60 10.75
N PHE A 92 0.72 11.90 10.56
CA PHE A 92 -0.18 12.69 9.72
C PHE A 92 0.62 13.41 8.64
N TRP A 93 0.37 13.06 7.38
CA TRP A 93 1.11 13.55 6.22
C TRP A 93 0.28 14.60 5.50
N CYS A 94 0.83 15.80 5.33
CA CYS A 94 0.11 16.90 4.68
C CYS A 94 1.01 17.75 3.78
N LEU A 95 0.40 18.69 3.06
CA LEU A 95 1.14 19.69 2.30
C LEU A 95 1.99 20.55 3.26
N THR A 96 3.21 20.90 2.83
CA THR A 96 4.19 21.63 3.65
C THR A 96 3.63 22.89 4.30
N GLN A 97 2.86 23.69 3.55
CA GLN A 97 2.23 24.91 4.05
C GLN A 97 1.13 24.66 5.10
N MET A 98 0.59 23.44 5.18
CA MET A 98 -0.47 23.06 6.11
C MET A 98 0.08 22.49 7.42
N ALA A 99 1.33 22.03 7.45
CA ALA A 99 1.92 21.35 8.59
C ALA A 99 1.82 22.13 9.91
N PRO A 100 2.12 23.45 9.99
CA PRO A 100 2.02 24.18 11.25
C PRO A 100 0.59 24.24 11.81
N ALA A 101 -0.41 24.35 10.93
CA ALA A 101 -1.82 24.36 11.33
C ALA A 101 -2.26 23.00 11.88
N PHE A 102 -1.86 21.92 11.21
CA PHE A 102 -2.15 20.56 11.65
C PHE A 102 -1.37 20.16 12.92
N GLU A 103 -0.12 20.57 13.07
CA GLU A 103 0.66 20.35 14.31
C GLU A 103 -0.04 20.94 15.53
N LYS A 104 -0.50 22.19 15.40
CA LYS A 104 -1.27 22.87 16.45
C LYS A 104 -2.59 22.15 16.72
N ALA A 105 -3.30 21.75 15.67
CA ALA A 105 -4.61 21.14 15.81
C ALA A 105 -4.53 19.73 16.41
N LEU A 106 -3.61 18.87 15.94
CA LEU A 106 -3.48 17.46 16.30
C LEU A 106 -2.75 17.23 17.64
N GLY A 107 -1.87 18.14 18.02
CA GLY A 107 -1.12 18.08 19.27
C GLY A 107 0.02 17.06 19.27
N LYS A 108 0.77 16.98 20.38
CA LYS A 108 2.08 16.31 20.48
C LYS A 108 2.07 14.78 20.30
N ARG A 109 0.90 14.14 20.38
CA ARG A 109 0.80 12.67 20.26
C ARG A 109 0.74 12.18 18.81
N VAL A 110 0.43 13.08 17.88
CA VAL A 110 0.44 12.82 16.44
C VAL A 110 1.67 13.48 15.85
N LYS A 111 2.46 12.73 15.08
CA LYS A 111 3.62 13.26 14.37
C LYS A 111 3.18 13.79 13.02
N VAL A 112 3.21 15.10 12.86
CA VAL A 112 2.89 15.72 11.58
C VAL A 112 4.14 15.77 10.72
N HIS A 113 4.01 15.33 9.48
CA HIS A 113 5.07 15.30 8.48
C HIS A 113 4.56 15.92 7.18
N THR A 114 5.51 16.34 6.35
CA THR A 114 5.21 16.88 5.03
C THR A 114 5.27 15.78 3.97
N LEU A 115 4.42 15.89 2.96
CA LEU A 115 4.42 14.94 1.84
C LEU A 115 5.72 15.00 1.01
N ASN A 116 6.41 16.14 1.03
CA ASN A 116 7.73 16.28 0.41
C ASN A 116 8.75 15.32 1.03
N GLU A 117 8.67 15.03 2.32
CA GLU A 117 9.56 14.03 2.95
C GLU A 117 9.44 12.65 2.33
N VAL A 118 8.24 12.27 1.85
CA VAL A 118 8.04 11.01 1.11
C VAL A 118 8.58 11.15 -0.31
N LEU A 119 8.16 12.19 -1.03
CA LEU A 119 8.52 12.39 -2.45
C LEU A 119 10.03 12.57 -2.66
N ASP A 120 10.71 13.23 -1.72
CA ASP A 120 12.14 13.50 -1.78
C ASP A 120 12.99 12.34 -1.27
N HIS A 121 12.38 11.33 -0.63
CA HIS A 121 13.11 10.19 -0.07
C HIS A 121 13.85 9.41 -1.17
N SER A 122 15.13 9.11 -0.95
CA SER A 122 16.00 8.45 -1.94
C SER A 122 15.45 7.11 -2.44
N ALA A 123 14.84 6.31 -1.56
CA ALA A 123 14.19 5.06 -1.94
C ALA A 123 13.01 5.28 -2.91
N VAL A 124 12.15 6.29 -2.68
CA VAL A 124 11.06 6.62 -3.60
C VAL A 124 11.63 7.04 -4.94
N ARG A 125 12.64 7.92 -4.93
CA ARG A 125 13.29 8.38 -6.16
C ARG A 125 13.91 7.24 -6.98
N LYS A 126 14.47 6.24 -6.29
CA LYS A 126 15.07 5.06 -6.91
C LYS A 126 14.02 4.11 -7.49
N GLU A 127 13.00 3.75 -6.71
CA GLU A 127 12.01 2.74 -7.10
C GLU A 127 11.04 3.25 -8.17
N VAL A 128 10.64 4.52 -8.09
CA VAL A 128 9.76 5.15 -9.08
C VAL A 128 10.55 5.53 -10.34
N GLY A 129 11.79 5.99 -10.18
CA GLY A 129 12.65 6.41 -11.28
C GLY A 129 12.28 7.79 -11.86
N PRO A 130 13.24 8.45 -12.53
CA PRO A 130 13.12 9.87 -12.90
C PRO A 130 11.95 10.18 -13.83
N LEU A 131 11.65 9.29 -14.79
CA LEU A 131 10.56 9.50 -15.75
C LEU A 131 9.18 9.49 -15.07
N LEU A 132 8.94 8.54 -14.16
CA LEU A 132 7.66 8.46 -13.46
C LEU A 132 7.55 9.53 -12.36
N LEU A 133 8.66 9.98 -11.77
CA LEU A 133 8.66 11.11 -10.83
C LEU A 133 8.24 12.42 -11.51
N ASP A 134 8.73 12.69 -12.72
CA ASP A 134 8.30 13.86 -13.50
C ASP A 134 6.79 13.81 -13.80
N LYS A 135 6.29 12.63 -14.20
CA LYS A 135 4.85 12.39 -14.40
C LYS A 135 4.05 12.54 -13.11
N LEU A 136 4.60 12.08 -11.97
CA LEU A 136 3.97 12.23 -10.66
C LEU A 136 3.87 13.71 -10.25
N ASP A 137 4.91 14.50 -10.45
CA ASP A 137 4.88 15.94 -10.17
C ASP A 137 3.82 16.66 -11.02
N GLN A 138 3.77 16.37 -12.32
CA GLN A 138 2.73 16.87 -13.22
C GLN A 138 1.32 16.42 -12.78
N LEU A 139 1.17 15.17 -12.36
CA LEU A 139 -0.10 14.61 -11.90
C LEU A 139 -0.58 15.27 -10.61
N LEU A 140 0.30 15.48 -9.64
CA LEU A 140 -0.03 16.16 -8.38
C LEU A 140 -0.44 17.62 -8.64
N LYS A 141 0.26 18.32 -9.54
CA LYS A 141 -0.14 19.67 -10.00
C LYS A 141 -1.52 19.66 -10.67
N PHE A 142 -1.77 18.69 -11.56
CA PHE A 142 -3.07 18.52 -12.21
C PHE A 142 -4.19 18.30 -11.18
N TYR A 143 -4.00 17.39 -10.24
CA TYR A 143 -4.97 17.12 -9.19
C TYR A 143 -5.22 18.35 -8.31
N LEU A 144 -4.18 19.06 -7.90
CA LEU A 144 -4.35 20.27 -7.09
C LEU A 144 -5.15 21.35 -7.85
N ALA A 145 -4.86 21.56 -9.14
CA ALA A 145 -5.57 22.54 -9.97
C ALA A 145 -7.06 22.17 -10.20
N ASN A 146 -7.39 20.87 -10.20
CA ASN A 146 -8.72 20.36 -10.55
C ASN A 146 -9.49 19.80 -9.35
N ARG A 147 -9.09 20.14 -8.12
CA ARG A 147 -9.70 19.64 -6.86
C ARG A 147 -9.70 18.10 -6.74
N GLY A 148 -8.72 17.44 -7.36
CA GLY A 148 -8.47 16.01 -7.30
C GLY A 148 -7.80 15.56 -6.01
N HIS A 149 -8.29 16.01 -4.85
CA HIS A 149 -7.61 15.78 -3.56
C HIS A 149 -7.55 14.29 -3.16
N ALA A 150 -8.63 13.53 -3.37
CA ALA A 150 -8.61 12.10 -3.04
C ALA A 150 -7.74 11.25 -3.97
N PRO A 151 -7.82 11.36 -5.32
CA PRO A 151 -6.91 10.57 -6.15
C PRO A 151 -5.44 10.91 -5.90
N ALA A 152 -5.12 12.16 -5.55
CA ALA A 152 -3.78 12.51 -5.08
C ALA A 152 -3.42 11.85 -3.74
N LYS A 153 -4.35 11.83 -2.76
CA LYS A 153 -4.20 11.12 -1.49
C LYS A 153 -3.90 9.63 -1.73
N ASP A 154 -4.57 8.99 -2.68
CA ASP A 154 -4.40 7.55 -2.94
C ASP A 154 -2.97 7.21 -3.35
N ILE A 155 -2.42 7.90 -4.37
CA ILE A 155 -1.02 7.67 -4.80
C ILE A 155 -0.02 8.01 -3.69
N LEU A 156 -0.25 9.09 -2.95
CA LEU A 156 0.63 9.48 -1.84
C LEU A 156 0.56 8.46 -0.69
N THR A 157 -0.59 7.84 -0.48
CA THR A 157 -0.76 6.75 0.49
C THR A 157 0.04 5.53 0.08
N PHE A 158 -0.04 5.12 -1.19
CA PHE A 158 0.77 4.00 -1.68
C PHE A 158 2.27 4.26 -1.49
N LEU A 159 2.75 5.46 -1.83
CA LEU A 159 4.17 5.82 -1.64
C LEU A 159 4.56 5.86 -0.16
N THR A 160 3.67 6.37 0.69
CA THR A 160 3.89 6.46 2.15
C THR A 160 4.01 5.06 2.76
N LEU A 161 3.09 4.16 2.42
CA LEU A 161 3.09 2.77 2.89
C LEU A 161 4.23 1.96 2.26
N ALA A 162 4.55 2.18 0.99
CA ALA A 162 5.70 1.55 0.35
C ALA A 162 7.00 1.90 1.08
N LEU A 163 7.16 3.16 1.49
CA LEU A 163 8.36 3.61 2.18
C LEU A 163 8.41 3.14 3.64
N ASN A 164 7.33 3.36 4.38
CA ASN A 164 7.32 3.28 5.84
C ASN A 164 6.64 2.03 6.39
N GLY A 165 5.81 1.35 5.60
CA GLY A 165 4.91 0.31 6.07
C GLY A 165 3.86 0.83 7.03
N GLY A 166 3.22 -0.08 7.76
CA GLY A 166 2.18 0.23 8.74
C GLY A 166 0.78 0.25 8.15
N TYR A 167 -0.15 0.81 8.92
CA TYR A 167 -1.55 0.96 8.54
C TYR A 167 -1.79 2.33 7.93
N PHE A 168 -2.66 2.38 6.93
CA PHE A 168 -3.33 3.60 6.51
C PHE A 168 -4.81 3.51 6.90
N PHE A 169 -5.35 4.61 7.40
CA PHE A 169 -6.79 4.80 7.55
C PHE A 169 -7.19 6.20 7.04
N ASP A 170 -8.37 6.29 6.43
CA ASP A 170 -9.00 7.59 6.18
C ASP A 170 -9.25 8.33 7.50
N ALA A 171 -9.17 9.66 7.45
CA ALA A 171 -9.20 10.51 8.64
C ALA A 171 -10.55 10.53 9.40
N ASN A 172 -11.58 9.89 8.84
CA ASN A 172 -12.93 9.77 9.40
C ASN A 172 -13.27 8.33 9.88
N CYS A 173 -12.27 7.45 10.05
CA CYS A 173 -12.49 6.12 10.60
C CYS A 173 -12.88 6.16 12.10
N VAL A 174 -13.73 5.26 12.55
CA VAL A 174 -14.11 5.12 13.96
C VAL A 174 -13.71 3.72 14.44
N ILE A 175 -13.02 3.62 15.57
CA ILE A 175 -12.69 2.33 16.19
C ILE A 175 -13.86 1.92 17.07
N GLU A 176 -14.53 0.83 16.69
CA GLU A 176 -15.71 0.27 17.36
C GLU A 176 -15.32 -0.76 18.42
N VAL A 177 -14.28 -1.54 18.17
CA VAL A 177 -13.82 -2.62 19.06
C VAL A 177 -12.33 -2.42 19.38
N PRO A 178 -12.00 -1.63 20.43
CA PRO A 178 -10.62 -1.31 20.79
C PRO A 178 -9.73 -2.54 20.99
N GLU A 179 -10.26 -3.60 21.62
CA GLU A 179 -9.50 -4.83 21.89
C GLU A 179 -9.08 -5.58 20.61
N GLN A 180 -9.92 -5.56 19.57
CA GLN A 180 -9.56 -6.14 18.26
C GLN A 180 -8.46 -5.31 17.59
N PHE A 181 -8.63 -3.99 17.62
CA PHE A 181 -7.63 -3.07 17.08
C PHE A 181 -6.27 -3.22 17.78
N GLU A 182 -6.24 -3.37 19.11
CA GLU A 182 -5.01 -3.63 19.87
C GLU A 182 -4.32 -4.93 19.50
N LYS A 183 -5.08 -6.02 19.32
CA LYS A 183 -4.54 -7.32 18.86
C LYS A 183 -3.87 -7.17 17.50
N MET A 184 -4.53 -6.46 16.58
CA MET A 184 -4.01 -6.18 15.25
C MET A 184 -2.73 -5.33 15.31
N LEU A 185 -2.67 -4.32 16.19
CA LEU A 185 -1.46 -3.51 16.35
C LEU A 185 -0.29 -4.33 16.91
N ALA A 186 -0.59 -5.30 17.78
CA ALA A 186 0.41 -6.19 18.36
C ALA A 186 0.91 -7.28 17.37
N SER A 187 0.09 -7.62 16.37
CA SER A 187 0.40 -8.68 15.39
C SER A 187 -0.07 -8.26 14.00
N PRO A 188 0.61 -7.28 13.37
CA PRO A 188 0.22 -6.83 12.05
C PRO A 188 0.42 -7.93 10.98
N PRO A 189 -0.32 -7.88 9.86
CA PRO A 189 -0.15 -8.81 8.76
C PRO A 189 1.30 -8.89 8.27
N LYS A 190 1.67 -10.01 7.65
CA LYS A 190 3.01 -10.21 7.08
C LYS A 190 3.13 -9.73 5.64
N LEU A 191 2.00 -9.51 4.99
CA LEU A 191 1.88 -9.11 3.59
C LEU A 191 0.98 -7.88 3.51
N PRO A 192 1.04 -7.12 2.41
CA PRO A 192 0.05 -6.08 2.15
C PRO A 192 -1.37 -6.62 2.24
N THR A 193 -2.23 -5.85 2.88
CA THR A 193 -3.62 -6.21 3.17
C THR A 193 -4.52 -5.06 2.76
N PHE A 194 -5.55 -5.37 2.00
CA PHE A 194 -6.53 -4.42 1.52
C PHE A 194 -7.92 -4.82 2.00
N LEU A 195 -8.87 -3.91 1.86
CA LEU A 195 -10.28 -4.22 2.11
C LEU A 195 -10.82 -5.03 0.95
N LYS A 196 -11.48 -6.15 1.24
CA LYS A 196 -12.28 -6.90 0.26
C LYS A 196 -13.73 -6.52 0.46
N LEU A 197 -14.27 -5.83 -0.52
CA LEU A 197 -15.70 -5.61 -0.66
C LEU A 197 -16.22 -6.91 -1.26
N GLU A 198 -17.07 -7.65 -0.57
CA GLU A 198 -17.68 -8.86 -1.14
C GLU A 198 -18.53 -8.52 -2.39
N ASP A 199 -19.24 -9.48 -2.97
CA ASP A 199 -20.04 -9.37 -4.22
C ASP A 199 -21.01 -8.16 -4.27
N THR A 200 -21.18 -7.43 -3.17
CA THR A 200 -21.91 -6.17 -3.04
C THR A 200 -21.31 -4.97 -3.78
N LEU A 201 -20.01 -5.01 -4.12
CA LEU A 201 -19.42 -4.12 -5.13
C LEU A 201 -19.04 -4.91 -6.37
N CYS A 202 -20.04 -5.54 -6.99
CA CYS A 202 -20.10 -5.43 -8.44
C CYS A 202 -20.04 -3.93 -8.73
N PHE A 203 -18.86 -3.45 -9.11
CA PHE A 203 -18.80 -2.33 -10.04
C PHE A 203 -19.88 -2.62 -11.05
N ASN A 204 -20.92 -1.80 -11.02
CA ASN A 204 -22.19 -2.05 -11.67
C ASN A 204 -21.92 -2.81 -12.98
N PRO A 205 -22.43 -4.04 -13.17
CA PRO A 205 -22.06 -4.86 -14.34
C PRO A 205 -22.39 -4.13 -15.65
N LYS A 206 -23.20 -3.06 -15.55
CA LYS A 206 -23.29 -2.01 -16.55
C LYS A 206 -22.46 -0.81 -16.09
N PRO A 207 -21.48 -0.34 -16.89
CA PRO A 207 -20.76 0.88 -16.59
C PRO A 207 -21.76 2.00 -16.30
N PRO A 208 -21.44 2.95 -15.38
CA PRO A 208 -22.29 4.11 -15.19
C PRO A 208 -22.61 4.72 -16.56
N GLY A 209 -23.84 5.15 -16.83
CA GLY A 209 -24.27 5.52 -18.20
C GLY A 209 -23.49 6.66 -18.88
N PHE A 210 -22.48 7.23 -18.21
CA PHE A 210 -21.51 8.17 -18.76
C PHE A 210 -20.17 7.53 -19.19
N MET A 211 -19.91 6.28 -18.82
CA MET A 211 -18.76 5.48 -19.26
C MET A 211 -19.22 4.60 -20.41
N THR A 212 -18.55 4.71 -21.56
CA THR A 212 -18.69 3.77 -22.68
C THR A 212 -17.96 2.46 -22.34
N ASP A 213 -18.27 1.38 -23.06
CA ASP A 213 -17.64 0.07 -22.81
C ASP A 213 -16.13 0.13 -23.05
N ASP A 214 -15.66 0.86 -24.07
CA ASP A 214 -14.22 1.11 -24.30
C ASP A 214 -13.54 1.83 -23.11
N LEU A 215 -14.27 2.72 -22.43
CA LEU A 215 -13.79 3.41 -21.24
C LEU A 215 -13.75 2.45 -20.04
N ALA A 216 -14.75 1.58 -19.92
CA ALA A 216 -14.77 0.54 -18.90
C ALA A 216 -13.62 -0.45 -19.09
N LEU A 217 -13.37 -0.92 -20.32
CA LEU A 217 -12.24 -1.78 -20.72
C LEU A 217 -10.89 -1.14 -20.33
N GLN A 218 -10.68 0.14 -20.69
CA GLN A 218 -9.45 0.84 -20.32
C GLN A 218 -9.33 1.12 -18.82
N MET A 219 -10.45 1.12 -18.11
CA MET A 219 -10.53 1.19 -16.65
C MET A 219 -10.57 -0.19 -15.98
N GLY A 220 -10.38 -1.30 -16.72
CA GLY A 220 -10.33 -2.67 -16.19
C GLY A 220 -11.66 -3.17 -15.61
N MET A 221 -12.78 -2.66 -16.11
CA MET A 221 -14.12 -2.91 -15.59
C MET A 221 -14.92 -3.94 -16.40
N ALA A 222 -14.40 -4.31 -17.57
CA ALA A 222 -14.82 -5.45 -18.35
C ALA A 222 -13.59 -5.89 -19.13
N GLU A 223 -13.11 -7.11 -18.96
CA GLU A 223 -12.33 -7.80 -19.99
C GLU A 223 -13.28 -8.91 -20.48
N GLU A 224 -13.92 -8.70 -21.63
CA GLU A 224 -14.75 -9.74 -22.27
C GLU A 224 -13.92 -10.68 -23.17
N ASP A 225 -12.59 -10.61 -23.14
CA ASP A 225 -11.73 -11.28 -24.13
C ASP A 225 -10.67 -12.22 -23.53
N ASP A 226 -10.94 -12.87 -22.40
CA ASP A 226 -10.18 -14.06 -22.01
C ASP A 226 -11.05 -15.31 -22.17
N ASP A 227 -10.97 -15.94 -23.34
CA ASP A 227 -11.38 -17.32 -23.64
C ASP A 227 -10.50 -18.36 -22.88
N GLU A 228 -10.09 -18.06 -21.64
CA GLU A 228 -9.48 -19.00 -20.70
C GLU A 228 -10.26 -18.97 -19.38
N ASP A 229 -10.72 -20.15 -18.96
CA ASP A 229 -11.60 -20.46 -17.80
C ASP A 229 -11.11 -19.99 -16.40
N ASP A 230 -10.16 -19.07 -16.29
CA ASP A 230 -9.57 -18.61 -15.03
C ASP A 230 -9.36 -17.08 -14.97
N LEU A 231 -10.34 -16.29 -15.40
CA LEU A 231 -10.42 -14.89 -15.00
C LEU A 231 -10.45 -14.82 -13.46
N PRO A 232 -9.44 -14.23 -12.78
CA PRO A 232 -9.45 -14.15 -11.34
C PRO A 232 -10.58 -13.20 -10.93
N SER A 233 -11.73 -13.76 -10.56
CA SER A 233 -12.87 -13.06 -10.00
C SER A 233 -12.42 -12.26 -8.77
N PHE A 234 -12.12 -10.99 -8.97
CA PHE A 234 -11.67 -10.13 -7.88
C PHE A 234 -12.77 -9.16 -7.51
N ASN A 235 -13.44 -9.52 -6.41
CA ASN A 235 -14.43 -8.69 -5.74
C ASN A 235 -13.75 -7.42 -5.22
N GLY A 236 -14.39 -6.26 -5.46
CA GLY A 236 -13.74 -4.95 -5.38
C GLY A 236 -12.93 -4.69 -4.12
N THR A 237 -11.85 -3.92 -4.23
CA THR A 237 -11.12 -3.38 -3.06
C THR A 237 -11.49 -1.93 -2.82
N ASP A 238 -11.51 -1.49 -1.55
CA ASP A 238 -11.57 -0.06 -1.21
C ASP A 238 -10.25 0.36 -0.54
N MET A 239 -9.93 1.65 -0.61
CA MET A 239 -8.62 2.21 -0.27
C MET A 239 -8.63 3.02 1.02
N TRP A 240 -9.76 3.07 1.73
CA TRP A 240 -9.86 3.86 2.96
C TRP A 240 -9.22 3.18 4.17
N ALA A 241 -8.86 1.90 4.09
CA ALA A 241 -8.02 1.21 5.06
C ALA A 241 -7.08 0.23 4.36
N MET A 242 -5.80 0.25 4.71
CA MET A 242 -4.80 -0.65 4.11
C MET A 242 -3.68 -0.95 5.12
N TYR A 243 -2.97 -2.04 4.92
CA TYR A 243 -1.71 -2.32 5.60
C TYR A 243 -0.63 -2.71 4.60
N SER A 244 0.62 -2.37 4.90
CA SER A 244 1.78 -2.93 4.22
C SER A 244 2.95 -3.11 5.17
N PRO A 245 3.75 -4.18 5.02
CA PRO A 245 5.11 -4.19 5.52
C PRO A 245 5.92 -3.07 4.86
N ALA A 246 6.90 -2.52 5.58
CA ALA A 246 7.76 -1.48 5.03
C ALA A 246 8.57 -2.01 3.85
N ARG A 247 8.67 -1.22 2.78
CA ARG A 247 9.42 -1.53 1.56
C ARG A 247 8.94 -2.78 0.82
N HIS A 248 7.68 -3.16 0.99
CA HIS A 248 7.12 -4.30 0.27
C HIS A 248 7.04 -4.01 -1.25
N PRO A 249 7.57 -4.88 -2.14
CA PRO A 249 7.60 -4.66 -3.59
C PRO A 249 6.23 -4.43 -4.25
N MET A 250 5.17 -4.99 -3.66
CA MET A 250 3.81 -4.83 -4.16
C MET A 250 3.38 -3.35 -4.15
N LEU A 251 3.61 -2.61 -3.06
CA LEU A 251 3.18 -1.21 -2.95
C LEU A 251 3.93 -0.30 -3.94
N TRP A 252 5.22 -0.56 -4.20
CA TRP A 252 5.96 0.11 -5.26
C TRP A 252 5.35 -0.15 -6.64
N THR A 253 4.93 -1.39 -6.90
CA THR A 253 4.26 -1.76 -8.14
C THR A 253 2.93 -1.03 -8.30
N ILE A 254 2.10 -1.03 -7.24
CA ILE A 254 0.81 -0.33 -7.21
C ILE A 254 1.02 1.16 -7.53
N ALA A 255 1.96 1.82 -6.85
CA ALA A 255 2.25 3.24 -7.06
C ALA A 255 2.73 3.54 -8.49
N CYS A 256 3.65 2.74 -9.03
CA CYS A 256 4.15 2.94 -10.40
C CYS A 256 3.05 2.72 -11.45
N HIS A 257 2.21 1.70 -11.25
CA HIS A 257 1.09 1.41 -12.14
C HIS A 257 0.04 2.52 -12.11
N TYR A 258 -0.26 3.07 -10.92
CA TYR A 258 -1.14 4.23 -10.80
C TYR A 258 -0.63 5.42 -11.63
N ILE A 259 0.65 5.77 -11.51
CA ILE A 259 1.26 6.88 -12.27
C ILE A 259 1.17 6.62 -13.77
N ALA A 260 1.50 5.40 -14.22
CA ALA A 260 1.44 5.03 -15.63
C ALA A 260 0.01 5.06 -16.19
N ARG A 261 -1.00 4.62 -15.43
CA ARG A 261 -2.40 4.72 -15.86
C ARG A 261 -2.92 6.15 -15.87
N ALA A 262 -2.60 6.93 -14.85
CA ALA A 262 -2.96 8.34 -14.80
C ALA A 262 -2.34 9.11 -15.97
N GLU A 263 -1.10 8.76 -16.34
CA GLU A 263 -0.52 9.23 -17.59
C GLU A 263 -1.39 8.79 -18.76
N ALA A 264 -1.67 7.50 -18.96
CA ALA A 264 -2.45 6.98 -20.09
C ALA A 264 -3.81 7.70 -20.26
N PHE A 265 -4.49 8.02 -19.16
CA PHE A 265 -5.75 8.77 -19.14
C PHE A 265 -5.62 10.27 -19.40
N GLY A 266 -4.40 10.77 -19.60
CA GLY A 266 -4.15 12.16 -19.98
C GLY A 266 -4.08 13.13 -18.82
N PHE A 267 -3.98 12.66 -17.58
CA PHE A 267 -3.91 13.52 -16.40
C PHE A 267 -2.51 14.11 -16.20
N CYS A 268 -1.48 13.49 -16.78
CA CYS A 268 -0.12 14.00 -16.86
C CYS A 268 0.60 13.50 -18.13
N GLY A 269 1.79 14.02 -18.41
CA GLY A 269 2.63 13.58 -19.51
C GLY A 269 2.29 14.22 -20.86
N GLY A 270 2.47 13.44 -21.93
CA GLY A 270 2.50 13.91 -23.32
C GLY A 270 1.21 14.57 -23.85
N PRO A 271 1.30 15.20 -25.04
CA PRO A 271 0.23 16.01 -25.62
C PRO A 271 -1.09 15.23 -25.78
N ARG A 272 -2.21 15.94 -25.60
CA ARG A 272 -3.56 15.40 -25.78
C ARG A 272 -4.03 15.72 -27.20
N GLN A 273 -4.38 14.70 -27.98
CA GLN A 273 -5.03 14.90 -29.27
C GLN A 273 -6.53 15.12 -29.03
N GLU A 274 -7.09 16.20 -29.56
CA GLU A 274 -8.53 16.46 -29.47
C GLU A 274 -9.34 15.30 -30.08
N GLY A 275 -10.44 14.94 -29.42
CA GLY A 275 -11.27 13.78 -29.81
C GLY A 275 -10.71 12.42 -29.38
N SER A 276 -9.43 12.31 -29.00
CA SER A 276 -8.88 11.05 -28.48
C SER A 276 -9.49 10.67 -27.13
N LEU A 277 -9.49 9.37 -26.82
CA LEU A 277 -9.96 8.84 -25.54
C LEU A 277 -9.23 9.46 -24.33
N ARG A 278 -7.92 9.70 -24.49
CA ARG A 278 -7.09 10.45 -23.54
C ARG A 278 -7.63 11.84 -23.25
N SER A 279 -8.10 12.57 -24.28
CA SER A 279 -8.71 13.88 -24.12
C SER A 279 -10.10 13.79 -23.47
N GLN A 280 -10.90 12.77 -23.82
CA GLN A 280 -12.23 12.56 -23.24
C GLN A 280 -12.15 12.27 -21.74
N MET A 281 -11.20 11.44 -21.32
CA MET A 281 -10.96 11.10 -19.92
C MET A 281 -10.52 12.30 -19.10
N HIS A 282 -9.53 13.04 -19.60
CA HIS A 282 -9.12 14.30 -19.01
C HIS A 282 -10.30 15.26 -18.84
N ASN A 283 -11.09 15.50 -19.89
CA ASN A 283 -12.20 16.45 -19.84
C ASN A 283 -13.30 15.95 -18.90
N SER A 284 -13.57 14.65 -18.85
CA SER A 284 -14.50 14.06 -17.88
C SER A 284 -14.05 14.29 -16.42
N PHE A 285 -12.74 14.31 -16.16
CA PHE A 285 -12.22 14.64 -14.84
C PHE A 285 -12.28 16.14 -14.53
N VAL A 286 -11.99 17.01 -15.50
CA VAL A 286 -11.93 18.47 -15.31
C VAL A 286 -13.33 19.08 -15.28
N GLU A 287 -14.15 18.76 -16.27
CA GLU A 287 -15.46 19.38 -16.55
C GLU A 287 -16.64 18.53 -16.09
N GLY A 288 -16.41 17.23 -15.82
CA GLY A 288 -17.47 16.32 -15.43
C GLY A 288 -18.07 16.61 -14.06
N ILE A 289 -19.26 16.04 -13.85
CA ILE A 289 -19.97 16.15 -12.56
C ILE A 289 -19.22 15.42 -11.46
N ALA A 290 -19.47 15.80 -10.19
CA ALA A 290 -18.74 15.24 -9.04
C ALA A 290 -18.78 13.70 -8.95
N GLN A 291 -19.83 13.05 -9.46
CA GLN A 291 -19.90 11.59 -9.51
C GLN A 291 -18.88 11.00 -10.49
N GLN A 292 -18.74 11.57 -11.69
CA GLN A 292 -17.80 11.09 -12.71
C GLN A 292 -16.36 11.19 -12.21
N LYS A 293 -16.01 12.33 -11.61
CA LYS A 293 -14.68 12.53 -10.99
C LYS A 293 -14.37 11.47 -9.93
N ARG A 294 -15.36 11.16 -9.08
CA ARG A 294 -15.23 10.14 -8.02
C ARG A 294 -15.04 8.75 -8.60
N THR A 295 -15.79 8.39 -9.64
CA THR A 295 -15.65 7.07 -10.26
C THR A 295 -14.31 6.90 -10.97
N LEU A 296 -13.86 7.93 -11.71
CA LEU A 296 -12.54 7.93 -12.35
C LEU A 296 -11.40 7.81 -11.32
N ALA A 297 -11.48 8.58 -10.23
CA ALA A 297 -10.50 8.56 -9.15
C ALA A 297 -10.47 7.20 -8.43
N GLY A 298 -11.64 6.67 -8.05
CA GLY A 298 -11.76 5.39 -7.34
C GLY A 298 -11.25 4.23 -8.19
N ALA A 299 -11.64 4.17 -9.45
CA ALA A 299 -11.20 3.11 -10.37
C ALA A 299 -9.69 3.11 -10.58
N LEU A 300 -9.04 4.27 -10.72
CA LEU A 300 -7.58 4.34 -10.86
C LEU A 300 -6.85 3.67 -9.70
N GLY A 301 -7.29 3.93 -8.47
CA GLY A 301 -6.65 3.36 -7.29
C GLY A 301 -6.92 1.86 -7.12
N ILE A 302 -8.18 1.45 -7.29
CA ILE A 302 -8.61 0.05 -7.15
C ILE A 302 -7.92 -0.84 -8.18
N GLN A 303 -7.88 -0.39 -9.44
CA GLN A 303 -7.20 -1.12 -10.52
C GLN A 303 -5.68 -1.18 -10.32
N SER A 304 -5.11 -0.16 -9.67
CA SER A 304 -3.68 -0.18 -9.35
C SER A 304 -3.36 -1.20 -8.27
N ILE A 305 -4.24 -1.37 -7.28
CA ILE A 305 -4.14 -2.44 -6.28
C ILE A 305 -4.19 -3.80 -6.96
N PHE A 306 -5.18 -4.03 -7.83
CA PHE A 306 -5.33 -5.28 -8.57
C PHE A 306 -4.07 -5.63 -9.38
N ALA A 307 -3.57 -4.69 -10.20
CA ALA A 307 -2.35 -4.91 -10.97
C ALA A 307 -1.12 -5.20 -10.08
N GLY A 308 -1.04 -4.56 -8.91
CA GLY A 308 -0.01 -4.84 -7.91
C GLY A 308 -0.07 -6.26 -7.37
N MET A 309 -1.27 -6.71 -6.99
CA MET A 309 -1.50 -8.07 -6.49
C MET A 309 -1.23 -9.11 -7.57
N HIS A 310 -1.71 -8.90 -8.80
CA HIS A 310 -1.49 -9.80 -9.92
C HIS A 310 0.00 -9.96 -10.24
N LYS A 311 0.75 -8.84 -10.34
CA LYS A 311 2.20 -8.90 -10.56
C LYS A 311 2.94 -9.56 -9.39
N HIS A 312 2.45 -9.41 -8.17
CA HIS A 312 3.04 -10.08 -7.02
C HIS A 312 2.80 -11.61 -7.10
N LYS A 313 1.58 -12.05 -7.42
CA LYS A 313 1.25 -13.46 -7.66
C LYS A 313 2.13 -14.10 -8.74
N GLN A 314 2.41 -13.37 -9.83
CA GLN A 314 3.33 -13.84 -10.88
C GLN A 314 4.78 -14.03 -10.40
N ARG A 315 5.21 -13.25 -9.38
CA ARG A 315 6.57 -13.31 -8.83
C ARG A 315 6.70 -14.26 -7.66
N ASP A 316 5.63 -14.42 -6.90
CA ASP A 316 5.52 -15.30 -5.75
C ASP A 316 4.29 -16.18 -5.92
N ALA A 317 4.50 -17.36 -6.49
CA ALA A 317 3.43 -18.32 -6.77
C ALA A 317 2.72 -18.83 -5.50
N SER A 318 3.27 -18.58 -4.31
CA SER A 318 2.66 -18.94 -3.03
C SER A 318 1.67 -17.90 -2.50
N TYR A 319 1.67 -16.69 -3.07
CA TYR A 319 0.71 -15.65 -2.72
C TYR A 319 -0.68 -15.97 -3.25
N LYS A 320 -1.67 -16.05 -2.35
CA LYS A 320 -3.08 -16.08 -2.73
C LYS A 320 -3.77 -14.77 -2.34
N PRO A 321 -4.46 -14.10 -3.27
CA PRO A 321 -5.30 -12.93 -2.98
C PRO A 321 -6.32 -13.18 -1.86
N GLU A 322 -6.76 -14.43 -1.68
CA GLU A 322 -7.69 -14.82 -0.60
C GLU A 322 -7.04 -14.86 0.80
N ASP A 323 -5.71 -14.96 0.89
CA ASP A 323 -5.04 -15.26 2.16
C ASP A 323 -4.93 -14.03 3.08
N VAL A 324 -5.12 -12.80 2.57
CA VAL A 324 -4.89 -11.58 3.36
C VAL A 324 -5.66 -10.35 2.83
N ASN A 325 -6.99 -10.39 2.84
CA ASN A 325 -7.81 -9.17 2.71
C ASN A 325 -8.87 -9.13 3.81
N TRP A 326 -9.15 -7.96 4.35
CA TRP A 326 -10.15 -7.82 5.41
C TRP A 326 -11.55 -7.84 4.82
N GLU A 327 -12.42 -8.62 5.45
CA GLU A 327 -13.84 -8.70 5.11
C GLU A 327 -14.55 -7.41 5.51
N VAL A 328 -15.40 -6.93 4.61
CA VAL A 328 -16.21 -5.72 4.83
C VAL A 328 -17.68 -6.06 4.77
N ASP A 329 -18.39 -5.81 5.87
CA ASP A 329 -19.85 -5.90 5.90
C ASP A 329 -20.47 -4.62 5.32
N ALA A 330 -21.49 -4.79 4.48
CA ALA A 330 -22.26 -3.69 3.90
C ALA A 330 -23.18 -3.05 4.94
N VAL A 331 -23.09 -1.73 5.10
CA VAL A 331 -24.00 -0.95 5.96
C VAL A 331 -25.06 -0.27 5.09
N LYS A 332 -26.33 -0.67 5.26
CA LYS A 332 -27.46 -0.01 4.63
C LYS A 332 -28.26 0.74 5.70
N ALA A 333 -28.48 2.03 5.49
CA ALA A 333 -29.30 2.86 6.37
C ALA A 333 -28.92 2.80 7.87
N GLY A 334 -27.64 2.62 8.20
CA GLY A 334 -27.15 2.63 9.57
C GLY A 334 -27.27 1.32 10.35
N GLN A 335 -27.67 0.21 9.69
CA GLN A 335 -27.65 -1.12 10.28
C GLN A 335 -26.76 -2.04 9.44
N ILE A 336 -25.84 -2.76 10.09
CA ILE A 336 -25.14 -3.88 9.47
C ILE A 336 -26.23 -4.93 9.21
N GLU A 337 -26.54 -5.23 7.93
CA GLU A 337 -27.55 -6.25 7.59
C GLU A 337 -27.04 -7.69 7.88
N GLY A 338 -25.72 -7.87 8.03
CA GLY A 338 -25.07 -9.06 8.57
C GLY A 338 -25.07 -9.09 10.11
N GLY A 339 -24.90 -10.27 10.71
CA GLY A 339 -24.99 -10.52 12.17
C GLY A 339 -23.90 -9.88 13.05
N GLY A 340 -23.48 -8.66 12.73
CA GLY A 340 -22.50 -7.87 13.47
C GLY A 340 -22.98 -7.38 14.84
N PRO A 341 -22.06 -6.98 15.72
CA PRO A 341 -22.38 -6.39 17.01
C PRO A 341 -23.07 -5.04 16.84
N HIS A 342 -23.89 -4.66 17.82
CA HIS A 342 -24.46 -3.31 17.88
C HIS A 342 -23.35 -2.26 17.96
N LEU A 343 -23.15 -1.52 16.86
CA LEU A 343 -22.15 -0.46 16.76
C LEU A 343 -22.55 0.77 17.58
N SER A 344 -21.55 1.60 17.89
CA SER A 344 -21.76 2.85 18.61
C SER A 344 -22.65 3.84 17.84
N ALA A 345 -23.30 4.77 18.55
CA ALA A 345 -24.09 5.83 17.93
C ALA A 345 -23.27 6.75 16.99
N ALA A 346 -21.94 6.81 17.18
CA ALA A 346 -21.05 7.55 16.29
C ALA A 346 -20.91 6.92 14.90
N SER A 347 -21.25 5.63 14.77
CA SER A 347 -21.21 4.85 13.53
C SER A 347 -22.59 4.50 12.98
N ALA A 348 -23.65 5.14 13.49
CA ALA A 348 -25.02 4.97 13.02
C ALA A 348 -25.22 5.34 11.53
N HIS A 349 -24.20 5.90 10.88
CA HIS A 349 -24.19 6.25 9.47
C HIS A 349 -22.89 5.77 8.79
N ALA A 350 -22.29 4.69 9.27
CA ALA A 350 -21.10 4.14 8.63
C ALA A 350 -21.42 3.63 7.23
N ASP A 351 -20.46 3.75 6.31
CA ASP A 351 -20.56 3.15 4.97
C ASP A 351 -20.14 1.66 5.01
N TYR A 352 -19.20 1.33 5.90
CA TYR A 352 -18.53 0.04 5.95
C TYR A 352 -18.16 -0.32 7.39
N TRP A 353 -18.22 -1.61 7.72
CA TRP A 353 -17.60 -2.19 8.92
C TRP A 353 -16.55 -3.22 8.52
N VAL A 354 -15.35 -3.09 9.08
CA VAL A 354 -14.23 -4.00 8.87
C VAL A 354 -14.06 -4.84 10.12
N LYS A 355 -14.53 -6.09 10.05
CA LYS A 355 -14.65 -6.98 11.20
C LYS A 355 -13.31 -7.30 11.86
N ASP A 356 -12.30 -7.62 11.05
CA ASP A 356 -10.95 -7.97 11.54
C ASP A 356 -10.26 -6.82 12.27
N LEU A 357 -10.59 -5.59 11.89
CA LEU A 357 -10.03 -4.38 12.47
C LEU A 357 -10.88 -3.80 13.60
N GLY A 358 -12.14 -4.21 13.72
CA GLY A 358 -13.09 -3.64 14.66
C GLY A 358 -13.33 -2.15 14.42
N LEU A 359 -13.38 -1.70 13.16
CA LEU A 359 -13.52 -0.28 12.81
C LEU A 359 -14.51 -0.04 11.67
N THR A 360 -15.03 1.17 11.60
CA THR A 360 -15.98 1.63 10.58
C THR A 360 -15.47 2.87 9.85
N LYS A 361 -16.00 3.11 8.66
CA LYS A 361 -15.84 4.38 7.94
C LYS A 361 -17.02 5.29 8.24
N GLY A 362 -16.82 6.40 8.93
CA GLY A 362 -17.90 7.34 9.24
C GLY A 362 -18.40 8.13 8.03
N HIS A 363 -19.69 8.46 7.97
CA HIS A 363 -20.23 9.41 7.00
C HIS A 363 -19.62 10.80 7.19
N GLY A 364 -18.91 11.24 6.17
CA GLY A 364 -18.33 12.56 6.10
C GLY A 364 -17.52 12.56 4.84
N GLY A 365 -17.92 13.38 3.87
CA GLY A 365 -17.12 13.51 2.67
C GLY A 365 -15.71 13.90 3.07
N SER A 366 -14.72 13.04 2.84
CA SER A 366 -13.29 13.35 2.97
C SER A 366 -12.81 14.40 1.94
N TRP A 367 -13.75 15.18 1.39
CA TRP A 367 -13.69 15.89 0.12
C TRP A 367 -13.84 17.40 0.28
N THR A 368 -14.14 17.91 1.49
CA THR A 368 -14.23 19.35 1.77
C THR A 368 -12.93 19.91 2.30
#